data_AF-A0A6B3HF21-F1
#
_entry.id   AF-A0A6B3HF21-F1
#
_cell.length_a   1.000
_cell.length_b   1.000
_cell.length_c   1.000
_cell.angle_alpha   90.00
_cell.angle_beta   90.00
_cell.angle_gamma   90.00
#
_symmetry.space_group_name_H-M   'P 1'
#
loop_
_entity.id
_entity.type
_entity.pdbx_description
1 polymer ?
#
loop_
_entity_poly.entity_id
_entity_poly.type
_entity_poly.pdbx_seq_one_letter_code
_entity_poly.pdbx_strand_id
1 'polypeptide(L)' 'MEVTWWGHATCTIEDSGVRVLTDPLFVRRFAHLRRRRGEVPPP' A
#
# COMPACT_ATOMS: atom_id res chain seq x y z
N MET A 1 8.91 0.10 -15.31
CA MET A 1 8.05 0.07 -14.12
C MET A 1 7.88 -1.38 -13.68
N GLU A 2 8.41 -1.71 -12.51
CA GLU A 2 8.34 -3.05 -11.90
C GLU A 2 7.50 -2.99 -10.63
N VAL A 3 6.71 -4.04 -10.37
CA VAL A 3 5.86 -4.14 -9.18
C VAL A 3 6.03 -5.52 -8.55
N THR A 4 6.38 -5.55 -7.27
CA THR A 4 6.32 -6.79 -6.47
C THR A 4 5.23 -6.64 -5.42
N TRP A 5 4.26 -7.57 -5.45
CA TRP A 5 3.17 -7.62 -4.46
C TRP A 5 3.54 -8.57 -3.32
N TRP A 6 3.53 -8.06 -2.08
CA TRP A 6 3.86 -8.82 -0.88
C TRP A 6 2.62 -9.33 -0.13
N GLY A 7 1.42 -8.88 -0.53
CA GLY A 7 0.16 -9.14 0.15
C GLY A 7 -0.48 -7.87 0.71
N HIS A 8 -1.80 -7.90 0.94
CA HIS A 8 -2.59 -6.70 1.32
C HIS A 8 -2.30 -5.51 0.38
N ALA A 9 -2.15 -4.31 0.93
CA ALA A 9 -1.72 -3.10 0.22
C ALA A 9 -0.18 -2.91 0.26
N THR A 10 0.58 -3.92 0.67
CA THR A 10 2.04 -3.88 0.73
C THR A 10 2.64 -4.30 -0.61
N CYS A 11 3.24 -3.34 -1.31
CA CYS A 11 3.89 -3.53 -2.59
C CYS A 11 5.21 -2.76 -2.62
N THR A 12 6.20 -3.26 -3.35
CA THR A 12 7.30 -2.42 -3.85
C THR A 12 7.01 -2.02 -5.29
N ILE A 13 7.16 -0.73 -5.58
CA ILE A 13 7.05 -0.16 -6.92
C ILE A 13 8.40 0.43 -7.28
N GLU A 14 8.93 0.06 -8.43
CA GLU A 14 10.15 0.61 -8.99
C GLU A 14 9.86 1.30 -10.31
N ASP A 15 10.12 2.61 -10.32
CA ASP A 15 9.96 3.40 -11.52
C ASP A 15 10.94 4.58 -11.52
N SER A 16 11.45 4.94 -12.69
CA SER A 16 12.36 6.09 -12.87
C SER A 16 13.57 6.13 -11.91
N GLY A 17 14.09 4.97 -11.52
CA GLY A 17 15.21 4.86 -10.57
C GLY A 17 14.84 5.05 -9.09
N VAL A 18 13.55 5.21 -8.79
CA VAL A 18 13.01 5.35 -7.44
C VAL A 18 12.31 4.06 -7.04
N ARG A 19 12.54 3.61 -5.81
CA ARG A 19 11.83 2.48 -5.20
C ARG A 19 10.98 2.96 -4.04
N VAL A 20 9.68 2.70 -4.10
CA VAL A 20 8.72 3.05 -3.05
C VAL A 20 8.13 1.76 -2.46
N LEU A 21 7.94 1.75 -1.14
CA LEU A 21 7.21 0.72 -0.41
C LEU A 21 5.88 1.30 0.07
N THR A 22 4.76 0.66 -0.28
CA THR A 22 3.41 1.08 0.13
C THR A 22 2.97 0.34 1.39
N ASP A 23 2.28 1.04 2.31
CA ASP A 23 1.59 0.49 3.50
C ASP A 23 2.26 -0.75 4.13
N PRO A 24 3.48 -0.63 4.68
CA PRO A 24 4.29 -1.78 5.08
C PRO A 24 3.66 -2.55 6.24
N LEU A 25 3.19 -3.78 5.96
CA LEU A 25 2.68 -4.68 6.98
C LEU A 25 3.66 -5.84 7.25
N PHE A 26 4.63 -5.60 8.14
CA PHE A 26 5.66 -6.58 8.50
C PHE A 26 5.32 -7.45 9.73
N VAL A 27 4.09 -7.36 10.22
CA VAL A 27 3.61 -8.15 11.35
C VAL A 27 2.92 -9.43 10.88
N ARG A 28 3.13 -10.54 11.60
CA ARG A 28 2.51 -11.84 11.26
C ARG A 28 0.99 -11.86 11.36
N ARG A 29 0.43 -11.02 12.23
CA ARG A 29 -1.01 -10.93 12.45
C ARG A 29 -1.39 -9.46 12.55
N PHE A 30 -2.45 -9.09 11.84
CA PHE A 30 -2.98 -7.75 11.87
C PHE A 30 -4.49 -7.83 12.07
N ALA A 31 -5.00 -7.06 13.04
CA ALA A 31 -6.44 -7.03 13.33
C ALA A 31 -7.19 -6.19 12.29
N HIS A 32 -8.53 -6.29 12.29
CA HIS A 32 -9.40 -5.65 11.31
C HIS A 32 -9.10 -4.13 11.17
N LEU A 33 -8.55 -3.75 10.02
CA LEU A 33 -8.43 -2.36 9.59
C LEU A 33 -9.82 -1.73 9.57
N ARG A 34 -10.04 -0.72 10.42
CA ARG A 34 -11.18 0.16 10.25
C ARG A 34 -10.92 1.03 9.02
N ARG A 35 -11.70 0.81 7.95
CA ARG A 35 -11.69 1.71 6.80
C ARG A 35 -12.09 3.12 7.25
N ARG A 36 -11.13 4.04 7.27
CA ARG A 36 -11.37 5.48 7.32
C ARG A 36 -11.49 5.94 5.87
N ARG A 37 -12.66 6.42 5.47
CA ARG A 37 -12.83 7.05 4.15
C ARG A 37 -12.52 8.55 4.31
N GLY A 38 -11.74 9.12 3.40
CA GLY A 38 -11.59 10.57 3.26
C GLY A 38 -12.86 11.20 2.68
N GLU A 39 -12.87 12.52 2.52
CA GLU A 39 -13.95 13.21 1.81
C GLU A 39 -14.12 12.67 0.39
N VAL A 40 -15.36 12.69 -0.11
CA VAL A 40 -15.66 12.34 -1.50
C VAL A 40 -15.08 13.46 -2.38
N PRO A 41 -14.27 13.14 -3.41
CA PRO A 41 -13.82 14.16 -4.35
C PRO A 41 -15.02 14.91 -4.96
N PRO A 42 -14.91 16.24 -5.16
CA PRO A 42 -15.96 16.98 -5.85
C PRO A 42 -16.15 16.43 -7.29
N PRO A 43 -17.35 16.63 -7.87
CA PRO A 43 -17.64 16.22 -9.25
C PRO A 43 -16.71 16.88 -10.28
#